data_AF-U4LE02-F1
#
_entry.id   AF-U4LE02-F1
#
_cell.length_a   1.000
_cell.length_b   1.000
_cell.length_c   1.000
_cell.angle_alpha   90.00
_cell.angle_beta   90.00
_cell.angle_gamma   90.00
#
_symmetry.space_group_name_H-M   'P 1'
#
loop_
_entity.id
_entity.type
_entity.pdbx_description
1 polymer ?
#
loop_
_entity_poly.entity_id
_entity_poly.type
_entity_poly.pdbx_seq_one_letter_code
_entity_poly.pdbx_strand_id
1 'polypeptide(L)' 'MCDFTKVYYGCGHYRLLVRAWCTQYVQSQGTNRCGVTVVAENHSGGNTCGSECIHRR' A
#
# COMPACT_ATOMS: atom_id res chain seq x y z
N MET A 1 11.13 2.23 -9.41
CA MET A 1 9.92 2.90 -8.86
C MET A 1 8.89 1.82 -8.62
N CYS A 2 8.17 1.82 -7.49
CA CYS A 2 7.20 0.76 -7.21
C CYS A 2 5.77 1.26 -7.37
N ASP A 3 4.95 0.44 -8.01
CA ASP A 3 3.53 0.68 -8.17
C ASP A 3 2.78 0.33 -6.88
N PHE A 4 2.13 1.33 -6.29
CA PHE A 4 1.27 1.19 -5.14
C PHE A 4 -0.18 1.43 -5.53
N THR A 5 -1.07 0.61 -4.96
CA THR A 5 -2.51 0.83 -4.99
C THR A 5 -2.97 1.31 -3.62
N LYS A 6 -3.64 2.46 -3.58
CA LYS A 6 -4.20 3.00 -2.34
C LYS A 6 -5.64 2.49 -2.18
N VAL A 7 -5.90 1.75 -1.11
CA VAL A 7 -7.24 1.24 -0.80
C VAL A 7 -7.81 2.03 0.36
N TYR A 8 -8.89 2.77 0.12
CA TYR A 8 -9.67 3.43 1.17
C TYR A 8 -10.70 2.46 1.74
N TYR A 9 -10.81 2.45 3.06
CA TYR A 9 -11.79 1.67 3.80
C TYR A 9 -12.93 2.56 4.28
N GLY A 10 -14.09 1.97 4.56
CA GLY A 10 -15.25 2.70 5.09
C GLY A 10 -14.98 3.38 6.45
N CYS A 11 -13.97 2.93 7.19
CA CYS A 11 -13.50 3.56 8.44
C CYS A 11 -12.67 4.84 8.24
N GLY A 12 -12.43 5.28 6.99
CA GLY A 12 -11.60 6.45 6.68
C GLY A 12 -10.09 6.18 6.62
N HIS A 13 -9.65 4.97 6.95
CA HIS A 13 -8.26 4.55 6.76
C HIS A 13 -7.94 4.23 5.30
N TYR A 14 -6.66 4.32 4.96
CA TYR A 14 -6.14 3.84 3.69
C TYR A 14 -4.97 2.89 3.88
N ARG A 15 -4.84 1.90 2.98
CA ARG A 15 -3.68 0.99 2.91
C ARG A 15 -3.02 1.11 1.55
N LEU A 16 -1.69 1.19 1.56
CA LEU A 16 -0.90 1.08 0.34
C LEU A 16 -0.56 -0.40 0.11
N LEU A 17 -1.07 -0.95 -0.98
CA LEU A 17 -0.74 -2.28 -1.45
C LEU A 17 0.32 -2.16 -2.53
N VAL A 18 1.46 -2.81 -2.32
CA VAL A 18 2.53 -2.86 -3.31
C VAL A 18 2.33 -4.06 -4.23
N ARG A 19 2.58 -3.91 -5.53
CA ARG A 19 2.52 -5.06 -6.45
C ARG A 19 3.65 -6.04 -6.12
N ALA A 20 3.38 -7.34 -6.31
CA ALA A 20 4.32 -8.42 -6.00
C ALA A 20 5.68 -8.31 -6.72
N TRP A 21 5.75 -7.64 -7.87
CA TRP A 21 7.01 -7.43 -8.60
C TRP A 21 7.95 -6.44 -7.90
N CYS A 22 7.43 -5.53 -7.07
CA CYS A 22 8.26 -4.57 -6.34
C CYS A 22 9.14 -5.26 -5.31
N THR A 23 8.67 -6.32 -4.63
CA THR A 23 9.48 -7.02 -3.62
C THR A 23 10.70 -7.68 -4.26
N GLN A 24 10.52 -8.28 -5.44
CA GLN A 24 11.62 -8.82 -6.25
C GLN A 24 12.55 -7.72 -6.76
N TYR A 25 12.00 -6.58 -7.19
CA TYR A 25 12.78 -5.43 -7.63
C TYR A 25 13.66 -4.86 -6.49
N VAL A 26 13.10 -4.68 -5.28
CA VAL A 26 13.82 -4.23 -4.08
C VAL A 26 14.95 -5.19 -3.70
N GLN A 27 14.71 -6.50 -3.82
CA GLN A 27 15.74 -7.52 -3.59
C GLN A 27 16.88 -7.41 -4.63
N SER A 28 16.53 -7.22 -5.91
CA SER A 28 17.52 -7.16 -7.00
C SER A 28 18.32 -5.85 -7.03
N GLN A 29 17.71 -4.72 -6.66
CA GLN A 29 18.31 -3.38 -6.77
C GLN A 29 18.89 -2.87 -5.44
N GLY A 30 18.98 -3.75 -4.44
CA GLY A 30 19.68 -3.53 -3.18
C GLY A 30 19.08 -2.42 -2.33
N THR A 31 17.96 -2.67 -1.64
CA THR A 31 17.42 -1.84 -0.53
C THR A 31 17.26 -0.33 -0.75
N ASN A 32 17.49 0.19 -1.95
CA ASN A 32 17.22 1.57 -2.27
C ASN A 32 15.71 1.78 -2.13
N ARG A 33 15.32 2.65 -1.20
CA ARG A 33 13.91 2.97 -0.91
C ARG A 33 13.25 3.36 -2.23
N CYS A 34 12.48 2.44 -2.80
CA CYS A 34 11.85 2.67 -4.07
C CYS A 34 10.87 3.83 -3.91
N GLY A 35 10.97 4.82 -4.81
CA GLY A 35 10.00 5.90 -4.87
C GLY A 35 8.58 5.33 -4.93
N VAL A 36 7.70 5.90 -4.11
CA VAL A 36 6.29 5.49 -4.02
C VAL A 36 5.55 6.14 -5.19
N THR A 37 5.07 5.32 -6.12
CA THR A 37 4.20 5.77 -7.20
C THR A 37 2.82 5.18 -6.98
N VAL A 38 1.83 6.00 -6.63
CA VAL A 38 0.44 5.54 -6.51
C VAL A 38 -0.17 5.49 -7.91
N VAL A 39 -0.52 4.30 -8.38
CA VAL A 39 -1.04 4.08 -9.74
C VAL A 39 -2.55 3.83 -9.77
N ALA A 40 -3.16 3.56 -8.62
CA ALA A 40 -4.58 3.27 -8.51
C ALA A 40 -5.13 3.60 -7.11
N GLU A 41 -6.39 4.03 -7.05
CA GLU A 41 -7.14 4.28 -5.83
C GLU A 41 -8.45 3.47 -5.84
N ASN A 42 -8.65 2.61 -4.83
CA ASN A 42 -9.82 1.75 -4.71
C ASN A 42 -10.61 2.09 -3.43
N HIS A 43 -11.92 2.21 -3.55
CA HIS A 43 -12.81 2.50 -2.42
C HIS A 43 -13.54 1.23 -1.98
N SER A 44 -13.08 0.61 -0.89
CA SER A 44 -13.76 -0.50 -0.24
C SER A 44 -14.77 0.04 0.77
N GLY A 45 -15.89 0.58 0.26
CA GLY A 45 -16.91 1.26 1.07
C GLY A 45 -17.61 0.40 2.13
N GLY A 46 -17.50 -0.93 2.07
CA GLY A 46 -18.12 -1.86 3.04
C GLY A 46 -17.14 -2.58 3.96
N ASN A 47 -15.83 -2.55 3.67
CA ASN A 47 -14.86 -3.28 4.47
C ASN A 47 -14.25 -2.37 5.53
N THR A 48 -14.27 -2.82 6.78
CA THR A 48 -13.54 -2.18 7.86
C THR A 48 -12.06 -2.55 7.74
N CYS A 49 -11.20 -1.59 8.07
CA CYS A 49 -9.80 -1.84 8.37
C CYS A 49 -9.71 -2.88 9.50
N GLY A 50 -9.01 -3.99 9.30
CA GLY A 50 -8.79 -5.00 10.34
C GLY A 50 -8.05 -4.45 11.57
N SER A 51 -8.01 -5.23 12.66
CA SER A 51 -7.40 -4.87 13.95
C SER A 51 -5.90 -4.50 13.90
N GLU A 52 -5.22 -4.76 12.80
CA GLU A 52 -3.81 -4.40 12.57
C GLU A 52 -3.60 -3.00 11.96
N CYS A 53 -4.63 -2.16 11.89
CA CYS A 53 -4.41 -0.74 11.60
C CYS A 53 -3.91 -0.06 12.88
N ILE A 54 -2.60 -0.22 13.12
CA ILE A 54 -1.89 0.46 14.20
C ILE A 54 -1.99 1.97 13.93
N HIS A 55 -2.93 2.63 14.59
CA HIS A 55 -2.90 4.08 14.81
C HIS A 55 -1.60 4.40 15.55
N ARG A 56 -0.48 4.55 14.85
CA ARG A 56 0.67 5.25 15.41
C ARG A 56 0.27 6.73 15.44
N ARG A 57 -0.21 7.12 16.62
CA ARG A 57 -0.42 8.51 17.05
C ARG A 57 0.89 9.29 16.95
#